data_AF-A0A9N9G0A3-F1
#
_entry.id   AF-A0A9N9G0A3-F1
#
_cell.length_a   1.000
_cell.length_b   1.000
_cell.length_c   1.000
_cell.angle_alpha   90.00
_cell.angle_beta   90.00
_cell.angle_gamma   90.00
#
_symmetry.space_group_name_H-M   'P 1'
#
loop_
_entity.id
_entity.type
_entity.pdbx_description
1 polymer ?
#
loop_
_entity_poly.entity_id
_entity_poly.type
_entity_poly.pdbx_seq_one_letter_code
_entity_poly.pdbx_strand_id
1 'polypeptide(L)'
;MSKLTESLPRLKDKDCQLQVLNFAPYDNSEIADIIKDRLKAASSSEHSFLIDDKAIELCAKRVAANNGDCRKALDVLRKSFELAETEDIDNILDPDVKDSAEKSELDNSNSPMVTITHINQITNSDITGTSMMRTLNALPFLQLLIICTLVIMKKKKMKKITYGEVSSNNLLDFLFVNPLKISFRF
;
A
#
# COMPACT_ATOMS: atom_id res chain seq x y z
N MET A 1 -23.30 17.60 -8.54
CA MET A 1 -24.57 17.39 -9.29
C MET A 1 -24.44 17.55 -10.81
N SER A 2 -23.46 18.31 -11.35
CA SER A 2 -23.41 18.67 -12.79
C SER A 2 -22.94 17.56 -13.74
N LYS A 3 -21.97 16.72 -13.37
CA LYS A 3 -21.34 15.78 -14.33
C LYS A 3 -22.27 14.68 -14.86
N LEU A 4 -23.13 14.10 -14.01
CA LEU A 4 -24.03 13.02 -14.43
C LEU A 4 -25.24 13.52 -15.23
N THR A 5 -25.74 14.72 -14.91
CA THR A 5 -26.81 15.36 -15.69
C THR A 5 -26.30 15.85 -17.04
N GLU A 6 -25.01 16.16 -17.17
CA GLU A 6 -24.35 16.51 -18.44
C GLU A 6 -24.21 15.31 -19.38
N SER A 7 -24.01 14.09 -18.85
CA SER A 7 -23.97 12.86 -19.67
C SER A 7 -25.36 12.35 -20.11
N LEU A 8 -26.44 12.82 -19.50
CA LEU A 8 -27.82 12.38 -19.80
C LEU A 8 -28.72 13.57 -20.21
N PRO A 9 -28.40 14.26 -21.34
CA PRO A 9 -29.09 15.48 -21.74
C PRO A 9 -30.59 15.24 -22.04
N ARG A 10 -30.94 14.11 -22.66
CA ARG A 10 -32.32 13.76 -23.02
C ARG A 10 -33.26 13.54 -21.82
N LEU A 11 -32.69 13.18 -20.68
CA LEU A 11 -33.43 12.96 -19.43
C LEU A 11 -33.70 14.29 -18.73
N LYS A 12 -32.79 15.26 -18.88
CA LYS A 12 -32.94 16.65 -18.42
C LYS A 12 -34.03 17.38 -19.21
N ASP A 13 -34.14 17.15 -20.51
CA ASP A 13 -35.16 17.77 -21.37
C ASP A 13 -36.60 17.31 -21.05
N LYS A 14 -36.75 16.15 -20.40
CA LYS A 14 -38.06 15.55 -20.07
C LYS A 14 -38.56 15.89 -18.66
N ASP A 15 -37.93 16.85 -17.96
CA ASP A 15 -38.24 17.25 -16.58
C ASP A 15 -38.35 16.06 -15.59
N CYS A 16 -37.66 14.96 -15.88
CA CYS A 16 -37.64 13.78 -15.04
C CYS A 16 -36.58 13.95 -13.95
N GLN A 17 -37.01 14.01 -12.69
CA GLN A 17 -36.11 14.26 -11.57
C GLN A 17 -35.34 12.99 -11.19
N LEU A 18 -34.03 12.97 -11.47
CA LEU A 18 -33.14 11.86 -11.14
C LEU A 18 -32.83 11.85 -9.64
N GLN A 19 -33.16 10.75 -8.96
CA GLN A 19 -32.69 10.50 -7.61
C GLN A 19 -31.25 9.96 -7.67
N VAL A 20 -30.30 10.77 -7.21
CA VAL A 20 -28.88 10.38 -7.15
C VAL A 20 -28.58 9.90 -5.73
N LEU A 21 -28.26 8.62 -5.59
CA LEU A 21 -27.75 8.04 -4.34
C LEU A 21 -26.23 7.94 -4.43
N ASN A 22 -25.54 8.72 -3.60
CA ASN A 22 -24.08 8.69 -3.52
C ASN A 22 -23.64 7.73 -2.41
N PHE A 23 -22.77 6.79 -2.75
CA PHE A 23 -22.12 5.91 -1.78
C PHE A 23 -20.81 6.56 -1.34
N ALA A 24 -20.75 6.97 -0.07
CA ALA A 24 -19.52 7.46 0.51
C ALA A 24 -18.51 6.29 0.72
N PRO A 25 -17.20 6.58 0.77
CA PRO A 25 -16.22 5.60 1.22
C PRO A 25 -16.55 5.12 2.64
N TYR A 26 -16.16 3.88 2.95
CA TYR A 26 -16.42 3.30 4.26
C TYR A 26 -15.57 3.97 5.35
N ASP A 27 -16.17 4.16 6.52
CA ASP A 27 -15.46 4.59 7.72
C ASP A 27 -14.67 3.43 8.35
N ASN A 28 -13.77 3.76 9.28
CA ASN A 28 -12.96 2.79 10.00
C ASN A 28 -13.82 1.72 10.70
N SER A 29 -14.86 2.13 11.44
CA SER A 29 -15.75 1.19 12.13
C SER A 29 -16.48 0.26 11.15
N GLU A 30 -17.01 0.81 10.06
CA GLU A 30 -17.71 0.04 9.03
C GLU A 30 -16.80 -1.01 8.39
N ILE A 31 -15.54 -0.65 8.08
CA ILE A 31 -14.57 -1.61 7.55
C ILE A 31 -14.25 -2.70 8.59
N ALA A 32 -14.05 -2.33 9.85
CA ALA A 32 -13.76 -3.29 10.92
C ALA A 32 -14.93 -4.27 11.13
N ASP A 33 -16.17 -3.78 11.09
CA ASP A 33 -17.38 -4.61 11.23
C ASP A 33 -17.53 -5.57 10.04
N ILE A 34 -17.32 -5.09 8.81
CA ILE A 34 -17.35 -5.95 7.61
C ILE A 34 -16.30 -7.07 7.70
N ILE A 35 -15.09 -6.75 8.19
CA ILE A 35 -14.03 -7.75 8.38
C ILE A 35 -14.47 -8.79 9.41
N LYS A 36 -14.94 -8.35 10.58
CA LYS A 36 -15.38 -9.24 11.66
C LYS A 36 -16.51 -10.15 11.23
N ASP A 37 -17.49 -9.63 10.51
CA ASP A 37 -18.62 -10.44 10.01
C ASP A 37 -18.18 -11.48 8.99
N ARG A 38 -17.24 -11.13 8.11
CA ARG A 38 -16.65 -12.11 7.17
C ARG A 38 -15.82 -13.17 7.88
N LEU A 39 -15.05 -12.79 8.89
CA LEU A 39 -14.28 -13.75 9.70
C LEU A 39 -15.20 -14.69 10.46
N LYS A 40 -16.27 -14.21 11.10
CA LYS A 40 -17.27 -15.06 11.77
C LYS A 40 -17.91 -16.06 10.81
N ALA A 41 -18.28 -15.61 9.60
CA ALA A 41 -18.81 -16.50 8.57
C ALA A 41 -17.80 -17.57 8.13
N ALA A 42 -16.51 -17.22 8.11
CA ALA A 42 -15.43 -18.14 7.71
C ALA A 42 -15.02 -19.10 8.84
N SER A 43 -15.02 -18.67 10.11
CA SER A 43 -14.70 -19.51 11.28
C SER A 43 -15.77 -20.57 11.59
N SER A 44 -16.89 -20.58 10.86
CA SER A 44 -17.85 -21.69 10.89
C SER A 44 -17.38 -22.91 10.09
N SER A 45 -16.26 -22.79 9.37
CA SER A 45 -15.57 -23.89 8.70
C SER A 45 -14.42 -24.43 9.56
N GLU A 46 -13.89 -25.62 9.23
CA GLU A 46 -12.79 -26.33 9.91
C GLU A 46 -11.49 -25.50 10.12
N HIS A 47 -11.42 -24.28 9.58
CA HIS A 47 -10.30 -23.35 9.73
C HIS A 47 -10.67 -22.19 10.66
N SER A 48 -10.16 -22.22 11.89
CA SER A 48 -10.23 -21.09 12.81
C SER A 48 -9.20 -20.04 12.40
N PHE A 49 -9.65 -18.94 11.79
CA PHE A 49 -8.77 -17.79 11.51
C PHE A 49 -8.42 -17.09 12.83
N LEU A 50 -7.14 -17.17 13.23
CA LEU A 50 -6.64 -16.47 14.41
C LEU A 50 -6.10 -15.10 13.99
N ILE A 51 -6.80 -14.04 14.36
CA ILE A 51 -6.36 -12.66 14.14
C ILE A 51 -6.64 -11.83 15.39
N ASP A 52 -5.68 -10.99 15.77
CA ASP A 52 -5.85 -10.05 16.88
C ASP A 52 -6.87 -8.96 16.49
N ASP A 53 -7.84 -8.68 17.37
CA ASP A 53 -8.81 -7.60 17.20
C ASP A 53 -8.13 -6.24 16.95
N LYS A 54 -6.96 -6.01 17.59
CA LYS A 54 -6.17 -4.78 17.36
C LYS A 54 -5.58 -4.72 15.96
N ALA A 55 -5.27 -5.87 15.36
CA ALA A 55 -4.77 -5.95 13.99
C ALA A 55 -5.87 -5.59 12.98
N ILE A 56 -7.11 -6.03 13.25
CA ILE A 56 -8.29 -5.64 12.46
C ILE A 56 -8.51 -4.12 12.53
N GLU A 57 -8.53 -3.55 13.74
CA GLU A 57 -8.74 -2.11 13.93
C GLU A 57 -7.66 -1.28 13.23
N LEU A 58 -6.40 -1.71 13.31
CA LEU A 58 -5.31 -1.03 12.62
C LEU A 58 -5.48 -1.07 11.09
N CYS A 59 -5.82 -2.24 10.54
CA CYS A 59 -6.07 -2.40 9.10
C CYS A 59 -7.19 -1.46 8.63
N ALA A 60 -8.32 -1.48 9.33
CA ALA A 60 -9.48 -0.67 9.02
C ALA A 60 -9.16 0.83 9.06
N LYS A 61 -8.48 1.29 10.12
CA LYS A 61 -8.06 2.69 10.28
C LYS A 61 -7.16 3.15 9.13
N ARG A 62 -6.24 2.28 8.70
CA ARG A 62 -5.24 2.61 7.69
C ARG A 62 -5.84 2.68 6.29
N VAL A 63 -6.79 1.80 5.98
CA VAL A 63 -7.49 1.81 4.69
C VAL A 63 -8.53 2.93 4.61
N ALA A 64 -9.28 3.18 5.69
CA ALA A 64 -10.19 4.31 5.80
C ALA A 64 -9.47 5.65 5.58
N ALA A 65 -8.28 5.82 6.17
CA ALA A 65 -7.48 7.03 6.00
C ALA A 65 -6.94 7.25 4.58
N ASN A 66 -6.84 6.20 3.76
CA ASN A 66 -6.32 6.30 2.39
C ASN A 66 -7.43 6.53 1.36
N ASN A 67 -8.35 5.56 1.23
CA ASN A 67 -9.40 5.59 0.21
C ASN A 67 -10.76 5.07 0.69
N GLY A 68 -10.84 4.44 1.87
CA GLY A 68 -12.08 3.84 2.38
C GLY A 68 -12.63 2.70 1.51
N ASP A 69 -11.76 2.01 0.75
CA ASP A 69 -12.13 0.87 -0.09
C ASP A 69 -12.02 -0.44 0.68
N CYS A 70 -13.17 -1.03 1.00
CA CYS A 70 -13.25 -2.31 1.70
C CYS A 70 -12.54 -3.46 0.96
N ARG A 71 -12.47 -3.44 -0.38
CA ARG A 71 -11.75 -4.45 -1.15
C ARG A 71 -10.27 -4.45 -0.80
N LYS A 72 -9.68 -3.26 -0.69
CA LYS A 72 -8.27 -3.11 -0.34
C LYS A 72 -7.98 -3.60 1.08
N ALA A 73 -8.91 -3.42 2.01
CA ALA A 73 -8.78 -3.96 3.37
C ALA A 73 -8.75 -5.49 3.38
N LEU A 74 -9.65 -6.13 2.64
CA LEU A 74 -9.68 -7.59 2.52
C LEU A 74 -8.44 -8.14 1.82
N ASP A 75 -7.92 -7.43 0.81
CA ASP A 75 -6.66 -7.80 0.15
C ASP A 75 -5.46 -7.74 1.11
N VAL A 76 -5.39 -6.71 1.95
CA VAL A 76 -4.33 -6.60 2.98
C VAL A 76 -4.42 -7.76 3.95
N LEU A 77 -5.62 -8.08 4.46
CA LEU A 77 -5.83 -9.20 5.37
C LEU A 77 -5.43 -10.53 4.75
N ARG A 78 -5.85 -10.79 3.50
CA ARG A 78 -5.49 -12.01 2.78
C ARG A 78 -3.98 -12.18 2.72
N LYS A 79 -3.26 -11.14 2.29
CA LYS A 79 -1.79 -11.21 2.23
C LYS A 79 -1.17 -11.35 3.62
N SER A 80 -1.79 -10.82 4.67
CA SER A 80 -1.31 -10.98 6.05
C SER A 80 -1.43 -12.41 6.54
N PHE A 81 -2.49 -13.13 6.15
CA PHE A 81 -2.59 -14.57 6.39
C PHE A 81 -1.54 -15.35 5.59
N GLU A 82 -1.35 -15.04 4.30
CA GLU A 82 -0.30 -15.67 3.47
C GLU A 82 1.10 -15.49 4.08
N LEU A 83 1.39 -14.29 4.63
CA LEU A 83 2.65 -14.02 5.31
C LEU A 83 2.80 -14.81 6.62
N ALA A 84 1.77 -14.84 7.45
CA ALA A 84 1.80 -15.61 8.70
C ALA A 84 1.96 -17.12 8.46
N GLU A 85 1.29 -17.65 7.44
CA GLU A 85 1.42 -19.06 7.04
C GLU A 85 2.83 -19.37 6.51
N THR A 86 3.43 -18.45 5.74
CA THR A 86 4.81 -18.62 5.26
C THR A 86 5.81 -18.61 6.43
N GLU A 87 5.65 -17.69 7.40
CA GLU A 87 6.52 -17.63 8.59
C GLU A 87 6.41 -18.90 9.45
N ASP A 88 5.21 -19.45 9.59
CA ASP A 88 5.00 -20.71 10.32
C ASP A 88 5.64 -21.91 9.61
N ILE A 89 5.56 -21.99 8.28
CA ILE A 89 6.22 -23.03 7.49
C ILE A 89 7.74 -22.95 7.65
N ASP A 90 8.31 -21.75 7.55
CA ASP A 90 9.76 -21.53 7.71
C ASP A 90 10.24 -21.94 9.11
N ASN A 91 9.46 -21.63 10.16
CA ASN A 91 9.76 -22.02 11.53
C ASN A 91 9.73 -23.55 11.76
N ILE A 92 8.93 -24.30 10.99
CA ILE A 92 8.86 -25.76 11.07
C ILE A 92 10.06 -26.42 10.35
N LEU A 93 10.51 -25.83 9.25
CA LEU A 93 11.57 -26.39 8.41
C LEU A 93 12.98 -26.13 8.96
N ASP A 94 13.21 -24.99 9.62
CA ASP A 94 14.50 -24.60 10.19
C ASP A 94 14.37 -24.23 11.69
N PRO A 95 14.34 -25.19 12.62
CA PRO A 95 14.17 -24.90 14.05
C PRO A 95 15.40 -24.25 14.72
N ASP A 96 16.54 -24.12 14.03
CA ASP A 96 17.85 -23.87 14.64
C ASP A 96 18.29 -22.38 14.65
N VAL A 97 17.44 -21.43 14.23
CA VAL A 97 17.81 -20.01 14.17
C VAL A 97 16.68 -19.10 14.65
N LYS A 98 16.45 -19.04 15.97
CA LYS A 98 16.06 -17.83 16.74
C LYS A 98 15.88 -18.16 18.22
N ASP A 99 16.99 -18.12 18.94
CA ASP A 99 16.98 -17.77 20.36
C ASP A 99 16.62 -16.28 20.51
N SER A 100 15.88 -15.97 21.58
CA SER A 100 15.50 -14.64 22.09
C SER A 100 14.27 -13.94 21.48
N ALA A 101 13.08 -14.39 21.89
CA ALA A 101 12.05 -13.52 22.50
C ALA A 101 10.90 -14.39 23.05
N GLU A 102 10.86 -14.52 24.38
CA GLU A 102 9.72 -14.87 25.25
C GLU A 102 8.49 -15.48 24.54
N LYS A 103 8.56 -16.79 24.25
CA LYS A 103 7.37 -17.61 24.04
C LYS A 103 6.67 -17.74 25.39
N SER A 104 5.56 -17.02 25.55
CA SER A 104 4.55 -17.39 26.52
C SER A 104 4.06 -18.77 26.12
N GLU A 105 4.43 -19.76 26.92
CA GLU A 105 3.79 -21.06 26.97
C GLU A 105 2.30 -20.81 27.15
N LEU A 106 1.48 -21.19 26.16
CA LEU A 106 0.13 -21.73 26.27
C LEU A 106 -0.43 -21.90 24.83
N ASP A 107 -0.96 -23.09 24.58
CA ASP A 107 -1.77 -23.53 23.43
C ASP A 107 -1.05 -24.10 22.19
N ASN A 108 -0.97 -25.43 22.22
CA ASN A 108 -0.66 -26.38 21.15
C ASN A 108 -1.77 -26.44 20.08
N SER A 109 -2.09 -25.30 19.46
CA SER A 109 -2.85 -25.23 18.21
C SER A 109 -1.99 -24.52 17.18
N ASN A 110 -1.30 -25.30 16.34
CA ASN A 110 -0.47 -24.85 15.22
C ASN A 110 -1.32 -24.15 14.14
N SER A 111 -1.86 -22.97 14.44
CA SER A 111 -2.64 -22.17 13.50
C SER A 111 -1.99 -20.81 13.35
N PRO A 112 -1.68 -20.38 12.12
CA PRO A 112 -1.03 -19.10 11.87
C PRO A 112 -1.88 -17.96 12.39
N MET A 113 -1.30 -17.20 13.33
CA MET A 113 -1.96 -16.05 13.95
C MET A 113 -1.49 -14.75 13.31
N VAL A 114 -2.45 -13.98 12.78
CA VAL A 114 -2.17 -12.66 12.22
C VAL A 114 -2.08 -11.61 13.32
N THR A 115 -0.84 -11.25 13.65
CA THR A 115 -0.49 -10.13 14.54
C THR A 115 -0.42 -8.79 13.80
N ILE A 116 -0.44 -7.69 14.56
CA ILE A 116 -0.28 -6.30 14.10
C ILE A 116 0.96 -6.10 13.22
N THR A 117 2.04 -6.85 13.48
CA THR A 117 3.31 -6.81 12.72
C THR A 117 3.09 -7.12 11.24
N HIS A 118 2.36 -8.21 10.94
CA HIS A 118 2.06 -8.63 9.56
C HIS A 118 1.23 -7.57 8.82
N ILE A 119 0.22 -7.01 9.48
CA ILE A 119 -0.61 -5.94 8.89
C ILE A 119 0.25 -4.71 8.58
N ASN A 120 1.13 -4.31 9.49
CA ASN A 120 2.01 -3.16 9.29
C ASN A 120 3.01 -3.39 8.14
N GLN A 121 3.62 -4.57 8.04
CA GLN A 121 4.56 -4.89 6.96
C GLN A 121 3.89 -4.74 5.59
N ILE A 122 2.68 -5.29 5.43
CA ILE A 122 1.94 -5.27 4.16
C ILE A 122 1.36 -3.90 3.87
N THR A 123 0.84 -3.23 4.88
CA THR A 123 0.30 -1.87 4.70
C THR A 123 1.41 -0.89 4.32
N ASN A 124 2.62 -1.05 4.86
CA ASN A 124 3.76 -0.22 4.47
C ASN A 124 4.21 -0.50 3.04
N SER A 125 4.23 -1.75 2.59
CA SER A 125 4.56 -2.08 1.20
C SER A 125 3.52 -1.58 0.20
N ASP A 126 2.24 -1.77 0.49
CA ASP A 126 1.15 -1.58 -0.46
C ASP A 126 0.56 -0.16 -0.46
N ILE A 127 0.48 0.50 0.70
CA ILE A 127 -0.29 1.74 0.87
C ILE A 127 0.62 2.95 1.08
N THR A 128 1.71 2.80 1.83
CA THR A 128 2.54 3.95 2.27
C THR A 128 3.58 4.39 1.22
N GLY A 129 3.56 3.81 0.01
CA GLY A 129 4.42 4.22 -1.10
C GLY A 129 5.88 3.76 -0.99
N THR A 130 6.22 2.89 -0.02
CA THR A 130 7.55 2.29 0.11
C THR A 130 7.96 1.53 -1.15
N SER A 131 7.00 0.99 -1.91
CA SER A 131 7.24 0.39 -3.22
C SER A 131 7.85 1.35 -4.24
N MET A 132 7.48 2.64 -4.23
CA MET A 132 8.11 3.65 -5.09
C MET A 132 9.55 3.97 -4.67
N MET A 133 9.85 3.92 -3.36
CA MET A 133 11.20 4.10 -2.86
C MET A 133 12.10 2.90 -3.23
N ARG A 134 11.56 1.68 -3.15
CA ARG A 134 12.25 0.46 -3.60
C ARG A 134 12.53 0.50 -5.10
N THR A 135 11.56 0.89 -5.93
CA THR A 135 11.80 1.02 -7.37
C THR A 135 12.83 2.08 -7.66
N LEU A 136 12.76 3.28 -7.04
CA LEU A 136 13.77 4.32 -7.20
C LEU A 136 15.20 3.85 -6.85
N ASN A 137 15.36 3.09 -5.76
CA ASN A 137 16.65 2.56 -5.35
C ASN A 137 17.17 1.44 -6.27
N ALA A 138 16.29 0.72 -6.96
CA ALA A 138 16.65 -0.36 -7.88
C ALA A 138 16.95 0.11 -9.31
N LEU A 139 16.79 1.40 -9.62
CA LEU A 139 17.00 1.92 -10.98
C LEU A 139 18.50 1.92 -11.35
N PRO A 140 18.86 1.52 -12.59
CA PRO A 140 20.21 1.66 -13.11
C PRO A 140 20.62 3.14 -13.17
N PHE A 141 21.92 3.39 -13.05
CA PHE A 141 22.53 4.72 -12.95
C PHE A 141 21.99 5.75 -13.96
N LEU A 142 21.85 5.37 -15.24
CA LEU A 142 21.35 6.27 -16.29
C LEU A 142 19.92 6.75 -16.03
N GLN A 143 19.05 5.88 -15.53
CA GLN A 143 17.66 6.23 -15.23
C GLN A 143 17.58 7.16 -14.01
N LEU A 144 18.39 6.90 -12.98
CA LEU A 144 18.48 7.78 -11.82
C LEU A 144 19.01 9.17 -12.19
N LEU A 145 20.00 9.22 -13.09
CA LEU A 145 20.58 10.46 -13.59
C LEU A 145 19.56 11.30 -14.36
N ILE A 146 18.76 10.66 -15.22
CA ILE A 146 17.65 11.34 -15.93
C ILE A 146 16.60 11.88 -14.95
N ILE A 147 16.26 11.12 -13.90
CA ILE A 147 15.33 11.58 -12.87
C ILE A 147 15.90 12.79 -12.12
N CYS A 148 17.19 12.75 -11.76
CA CYS A 148 17.88 13.86 -11.11
C CYS A 148 17.87 15.14 -11.97
N THR A 149 18.14 15.04 -13.28
CA THR A 149 18.08 16.20 -14.18
C THR A 149 16.65 16.74 -14.31
N LEU A 150 15.64 15.87 -14.42
CA LEU A 150 14.23 16.27 -14.44
C LEU A 150 13.79 17.00 -13.16
N VAL A 151 14.23 16.54 -11.99
CA VAL A 151 13.96 17.21 -10.70
C VAL A 151 14.58 18.61 -10.66
N ILE A 152 15.80 18.78 -11.17
CA ILE A 152 16.45 20.10 -11.26
C ILE A 152 15.71 21.02 -12.23
N MET A 153 15.28 20.52 -13.39
CA MET A 153 14.52 21.30 -14.37
C MET A 153 13.15 21.72 -13.82
N LYS A 154 12.49 20.84 -13.05
CA LYS A 154 11.29 21.17 -12.27
C LYS A 154 11.56 22.25 -11.21
N LYS A 155 12.67 22.17 -10.47
CA LYS A 155 13.09 23.21 -9.52
C LYS A 155 13.33 24.56 -10.20
N LYS A 156 13.86 24.57 -11.43
CA LYS A 156 14.00 25.77 -12.28
C LYS A 156 12.67 26.29 -12.86
N LYS A 157 11.52 25.70 -12.49
CA LYS A 157 10.15 26.09 -12.92
C LYS A 157 9.94 26.14 -14.44
N MET A 158 10.61 25.26 -15.20
CA MET A 158 10.36 25.15 -16.64
C MET A 158 8.96 24.57 -16.87
N LYS A 159 8.08 25.33 -17.54
CA LYS A 159 6.65 24.99 -17.72
C LYS A 159 6.43 23.78 -18.63
N LYS A 160 7.38 23.51 -19.53
CA LYS A 160 7.38 22.38 -20.45
C LYS A 160 8.82 21.88 -20.51
N ILE A 161 9.00 20.58 -20.32
CA ILE A 161 10.30 19.91 -20.41
C ILE A 161 10.25 19.05 -21.66
N THR A 162 11.09 19.35 -22.64
CA THR A 162 11.21 18.55 -23.87
C THR A 162 12.40 17.61 -23.79
N TYR A 163 12.36 16.49 -24.53
CA TYR A 163 13.50 15.56 -24.60
C TYR A 163 14.79 16.24 -25.06
N GLY A 164 14.68 17.19 -26.01
CA GLY A 164 15.80 18.00 -26.47
C GLY A 164 16.47 18.78 -25.35
N GLU A 165 15.68 19.41 -24.47
CA GLU A 165 16.21 20.16 -23.32
C GLU A 165 16.83 19.25 -22.24
N VAL A 166 16.29 18.05 -22.04
CA VAL A 166 16.89 17.06 -21.11
C VAL A 166 18.22 16.55 -21.67
N SER A 167 18.32 16.35 -22.98
CA SER A 167 19.54 15.91 -23.65
C SER A 167 20.58 17.02 -23.85
N SER A 168 20.14 18.27 -24.02
CA SER A 168 21.01 19.41 -24.31
C SER A 168 21.58 20.07 -23.05
N ASN A 169 20.88 19.96 -21.91
CA ASN A 169 21.46 20.32 -20.62
C ASN A 169 22.52 19.27 -20.28
N ASN A 170 23.76 19.58 -20.69
CA ASN A 170 24.91 18.69 -20.65
C ASN A 170 24.96 17.89 -19.34
N LEU A 171 24.76 16.59 -19.49
CA LEU A 171 24.97 15.57 -18.48
C LEU A 171 26.43 15.63 -17.93
N LEU A 172 27.35 16.22 -18.70
CA LEU A 172 28.71 16.61 -18.31
C LEU A 172 28.79 17.80 -17.33
N ASP A 173 27.92 18.79 -17.45
CA ASP A 173 27.87 19.94 -16.52
C ASP A 173 27.45 19.45 -15.11
N PHE A 174 26.62 18.39 -15.06
CA PHE A 174 26.23 17.70 -13.83
C PHE A 174 27.42 16.96 -13.16
N LEU A 175 28.32 16.37 -13.94
CA LEU A 175 29.53 15.70 -13.43
C LEU A 175 30.61 16.69 -12.97
N PHE A 176 30.71 17.87 -13.60
CA PHE A 176 31.74 18.86 -13.31
C PHE A 176 31.36 19.93 -12.29
N VAL A 177 30.08 20.28 -12.13
CA VAL A 177 29.65 21.37 -11.22
C VAL A 177 29.50 20.92 -9.76
N ASN A 178 29.41 19.61 -9.47
CA ASN A 178 29.37 19.10 -8.08
C ASN A 178 30.18 17.79 -7.90
N PRO A 179 31.51 17.82 -7.98
CA PRO A 179 32.33 16.63 -7.73
C PRO A 179 32.42 16.20 -6.25
N LEU A 180 31.80 16.91 -5.29
CA LEU A 180 32.14 16.77 -3.86
C LEU A 180 30.99 16.56 -2.86
N LYS A 181 29.75 16.24 -3.28
CA LYS A 181 28.67 15.89 -2.33
C LYS A 181 27.83 14.67 -2.71
N ILE A 182 28.41 13.76 -3.48
CA ILE A 182 27.77 12.48 -3.78
C ILE A 182 28.68 11.39 -3.18
N SER A 183 28.61 11.25 -1.86
CA SER A 183 29.06 10.03 -1.21
C SER A 183 27.92 9.03 -1.34
N PHE A 184 27.90 8.27 -2.44
CA PHE A 184 27.19 7.00 -2.46
C PHE A 184 28.09 6.02 -1.72
N ARG A 185 27.80 5.81 -0.43
CA ARG A 185 28.32 4.68 0.32
C ARG A 185 27.63 3.44 -0.29
N PHE A 186 28.41 2.59 -0.93
CA PHE A 186 27.99 1.25 -1.34
C PHE A 186 27.62 0.43 -0.09
#